data_AF-A0A520U3S6-F1
#
_entry.id   AF-A0A520U3S6-F1
#
_cell.length_a   1.000
_cell.length_b   1.000
_cell.length_c   1.000
_cell.angle_alpha   90.00
_cell.angle_beta   90.00
_cell.angle_gamma   90.00
#
_symmetry.space_group_name_H-M   'P 1'
#
loop_
_entity.id
_entity.type
_entity.pdbx_description
1 polymer ?
#
loop_
_entity_poly.entity_id
_entity_poly.type
_entity_poly.pdbx_seq_one_letter_code
_entity_poly.pdbx_strand_id
1 'polypeptide(L)'
;MNKGIYITVAACLGFMALILALFLSRFYTPRELTLDEYKTLGAYFIDPPRQLAEFRLIDDSNEVFLPEQFKGKWNILFFGFTYCPDICPLTMKQMSDVKEALGE
;
A
#
# COMPACT_ATOMS: atom_id res chain seq x y z
N MET A 1 43.08 36.15 -10.18
CA MET A 1 42.37 35.08 -9.43
C MET A 1 42.85 33.73 -9.97
N ASN A 2 43.47 32.89 -9.14
CA ASN A 2 44.16 31.68 -9.60
C ASN A 2 43.14 30.63 -10.06
N LYS A 3 43.16 30.30 -11.36
CA LYS A 3 42.25 29.32 -11.99
C LYS A 3 42.19 27.98 -11.23
N GLY A 4 43.29 27.58 -10.60
CA GLY A 4 43.36 26.36 -9.78
C GLY A 4 42.43 26.35 -8.56
N ILE A 5 42.28 27.49 -7.87
CA ILE A 5 41.42 27.58 -6.67
C ILE A 5 39.94 27.45 -7.07
N TYR A 6 39.55 28.06 -8.18
CA TYR A 6 38.18 27.98 -8.67
C TYR A 6 37.80 26.55 -9.08
N ILE A 7 38.73 25.82 -9.71
CA ILE A 7 38.54 24.42 -10.09
C ILE A 7 38.35 23.53 -8.84
N THR A 8 39.16 23.72 -7.80
CA THR A 8 39.03 22.93 -6.55
C THR A 8 37.70 23.20 -5.84
N VAL A 9 37.27 24.47 -5.79
CA VAL A 9 35.98 24.83 -5.14
C VAL A 9 34.80 24.26 -5.93
N ALA A 10 34.83 24.34 -7.25
CA ALA A 10 33.78 23.77 -8.11
C ALA A 10 33.70 22.25 -7.95
N ALA A 11 34.84 21.55 -7.88
CA ALA A 11 34.89 20.11 -7.65
C ALA A 11 34.30 19.71 -6.28
N CYS A 12 34.64 20.44 -5.21
CA CYS A 12 34.08 20.20 -3.87
C CYS A 12 32.56 20.44 -3.84
N LEU A 13 32.07 21.51 -4.46
CA LEU A 13 30.63 21.79 -4.54
C LEU A 13 29.89 20.72 -5.33
N GLY A 14 30.44 20.26 -6.46
CA GLY A 14 29.87 19.17 -7.24
C GLY A 14 29.78 17.86 -6.45
N PHE A 15 30.83 17.52 -5.70
CA PHE A 15 30.84 16.33 -4.84
C PHE A 15 29.81 16.41 -3.71
N MET A 16 29.71 17.56 -3.04
CA MET A 16 28.68 17.79 -2.00
C MET A 16 27.26 17.72 -2.57
N ALA A 17 27.04 18.31 -3.76
CA ALA A 17 25.73 18.23 -4.43
C ALA A 17 25.37 16.79 -4.82
N LEU A 18 26.35 15.99 -5.29
CA LEU A 18 26.15 14.58 -5.59
C LEU A 18 25.76 13.78 -4.35
N ILE A 19 26.50 13.95 -3.24
CA ILE A 19 26.18 13.28 -1.97
C ILE A 19 24.79 13.67 -1.49
N LEU A 20 24.44 14.97 -1.55
CA LEU A 20 23.12 15.46 -1.15
C LEU A 20 22.02 14.84 -2.02
N ALA A 21 22.22 14.79 -3.35
CA ALA A 21 21.26 14.19 -4.26
C ALA A 21 21.05 12.69 -3.98
N LEU A 22 22.12 11.93 -3.74
CA LEU A 22 22.04 10.52 -3.38
C LEU A 22 21.38 10.30 -2.02
N PHE A 23 21.65 11.16 -1.04
CA PHE A 23 21.03 11.09 0.27
C PHE A 23 19.52 11.36 0.19
N LEU A 24 19.12 12.42 -0.51
CA LEU A 24 17.71 12.73 -0.77
C LEU A 24 17.06 11.58 -1.54
N SER A 25 17.71 11.06 -2.58
CA SER A 25 17.20 9.89 -3.33
C SER A 25 16.94 8.71 -2.41
N ARG A 26 17.90 8.34 -1.54
CA ARG A 26 17.75 7.24 -0.59
C ARG A 26 16.64 7.48 0.44
N PHE A 27 16.41 8.73 0.84
CA PHE A 27 15.38 9.09 1.81
C PHE A 27 13.97 9.10 1.20
N TYR A 28 13.84 9.45 -0.08
CA TYR A 28 12.55 9.55 -0.78
C TYR A 28 12.14 8.27 -1.51
N THR A 29 13.05 7.38 -1.88
CA THR A 29 12.67 6.08 -2.45
C THR A 29 12.13 5.18 -1.33
N PRO A 30 10.83 4.83 -1.31
CA PRO A 30 10.32 3.87 -0.34
C PRO A 30 11.07 2.54 -0.50
N ARG A 31 11.43 1.92 0.62
CA ARG A 31 12.04 0.59 0.60
C ARG A 31 10.94 -0.42 0.27
N GLU A 32 11.10 -1.13 -0.84
CA GLU A 32 10.30 -2.31 -1.15
C GLU A 32 10.60 -3.40 -0.10
N LEU A 33 9.57 -3.90 0.59
CA LEU A 33 9.72 -4.99 1.54
C LEU A 33 9.86 -6.32 0.79
N THR A 34 10.65 -7.24 1.35
CA THR A 34 10.66 -8.61 0.84
C THR A 34 9.37 -9.34 1.22
N LEU A 35 9.05 -10.43 0.53
CA LEU A 35 7.85 -11.23 0.83
C LEU A 35 7.81 -11.71 2.29
N ASP A 36 8.97 -12.05 2.87
CA ASP A 36 9.04 -12.51 4.25
C ASP A 36 8.86 -11.37 5.27
N GLU A 37 9.28 -10.16 4.92
CA GLU A 37 9.00 -8.96 5.71
C GLU A 37 7.51 -8.62 5.68
N TYR A 38 6.85 -8.71 4.51
CA TYR A 38 5.40 -8.56 4.40
C TYR A 38 4.63 -9.59 5.25
N LYS A 39 5.03 -10.87 5.22
CA LYS A 39 4.43 -11.92 6.07
C LYS A 39 4.56 -11.60 7.55
N THR A 40 5.70 -11.05 7.97
CA THR A 40 5.94 -10.65 9.36
C THR A 40 5.01 -9.51 9.80
N LEU A 41 4.64 -8.62 8.87
CA LEU A 41 3.62 -7.59 9.08
C LEU A 41 2.18 -8.13 9.00
N GLY A 42 1.99 -9.43 8.74
CA GLY A 42 0.68 -10.05 8.59
C GLY A 42 0.07 -9.96 7.19
N ALA A 43 0.82 -9.50 6.19
CA ALA A 43 0.38 -9.49 4.79
C ALA A 43 0.74 -10.79 4.09
N TYR A 44 -0.28 -11.51 3.62
CA TYR A 44 -0.13 -12.78 2.90
C TYR A 44 -0.66 -12.63 1.48
N PHE A 45 0.23 -12.74 0.50
CA PHE A 45 -0.14 -12.75 -0.91
C PHE A 45 -0.50 -14.18 -1.34
N ILE A 46 -1.65 -14.34 -1.99
CA ILE A 46 -2.11 -15.63 -2.52
C ILE A 46 -1.66 -15.73 -3.98
N ASP A 47 -0.59 -16.46 -4.21
CA ASP A 47 -0.04 -16.76 -5.54
C ASP A 47 0.19 -18.28 -5.66
N PRO A 48 -0.49 -19.00 -6.58
CA PRO A 48 -1.40 -18.48 -7.61
C PRO A 48 -2.75 -18.01 -7.06
N PRO A 49 -3.44 -17.10 -7.75
CA PRO A 49 -4.76 -16.61 -7.34
C PRO A 49 -5.75 -17.78 -7.24
N ARG A 50 -6.46 -17.84 -6.11
CA ARG A 50 -7.51 -18.84 -5.89
C ARG A 50 -8.82 -18.36 -6.49
N GLN A 51 -9.50 -19.22 -7.24
CA GLN A 51 -10.86 -18.95 -7.69
C GLN A 51 -11.81 -18.97 -6.48
N LEU A 52 -12.76 -18.02 -6.45
CA LEU A 52 -13.81 -18.01 -5.44
C LEU A 52 -14.74 -19.21 -5.68
N ALA A 53 -15.13 -19.88 -4.59
CA ALA A 53 -16.16 -20.90 -4.65
C ALA A 53 -17.51 -20.28 -5.02
N GLU A 54 -18.40 -21.07 -5.59
CA GLU A 54 -19.79 -20.64 -5.77
C GLU A 54 -20.44 -20.42 -4.40
N PHE A 55 -20.99 -19.23 -4.20
CA PHE A 55 -21.76 -18.89 -3.02
C PHE A 55 -22.98 -18.06 -3.41
N ARG A 56 -23.97 -18.02 -2.52
CA ARG A 56 -25.13 -17.17 -2.64
C ARG A 56 -25.37 -16.52 -1.30
N LEU A 57 -25.18 -15.21 -1.23
CA LEU A 57 -25.40 -14.41 -0.04
C LEU A 57 -26.62 -13.52 -0.24
N ILE A 58 -27.15 -13.00 0.86
CA ILE A 58 -28.16 -11.95 0.85
C ILE A 58 -27.50 -10.71 1.44
N ASP A 59 -27.60 -9.59 0.74
CA ASP A 59 -27.04 -8.32 1.22
C ASP A 59 -28.00 -7.60 2.17
N ASP A 60 -27.60 -6.40 2.63
CA ASP A 60 -28.37 -5.55 3.52
C ASP A 60 -29.63 -4.95 2.86
N SER A 61 -29.70 -4.97 1.53
CA SER A 61 -30.87 -4.58 0.74
C SER A 61 -31.80 -5.75 0.42
N ASN A 62 -31.51 -6.94 0.97
CA ASN A 62 -32.25 -8.19 0.74
C ASN A 62 -32.21 -8.66 -0.72
N GLU A 63 -31.17 -8.26 -1.47
CA GLU A 63 -30.88 -8.75 -2.81
C GLU A 63 -29.91 -9.93 -2.78
N VAL A 64 -29.92 -10.72 -3.87
CA VAL A 64 -29.03 -11.88 -3.99
C VAL A 64 -27.65 -11.42 -4.43
N PHE A 65 -26.64 -11.68 -3.61
CA PHE A 65 -25.25 -11.39 -3.90
C PHE A 65 -24.48 -12.64 -4.37
N LEU A 66 -23.83 -12.54 -5.52
CA LEU A 66 -23.12 -13.62 -6.22
C LEU A 66 -21.63 -13.29 -6.46
N PRO A 67 -20.74 -14.30 -6.61
CA PRO A 67 -19.31 -14.10 -6.85
C PRO A 67 -19.00 -13.23 -8.08
N GLU A 68 -19.86 -13.23 -9.09
CA GLU A 68 -19.72 -12.45 -10.32
C GLU A 68 -19.66 -10.94 -10.05
N GLN A 69 -20.31 -10.46 -8.98
CA GLN A 69 -20.30 -9.05 -8.61
C GLN A 69 -18.95 -8.55 -8.09
N PHE A 70 -18.01 -9.46 -7.79
CA PHE A 70 -16.63 -9.11 -7.47
C PHE A 70 -15.75 -8.88 -8.71
N LYS A 71 -16.21 -9.25 -9.92
CA LYS A 71 -15.39 -9.14 -11.13
C LYS A 71 -15.25 -7.69 -11.60
N GLY A 72 -14.07 -7.34 -12.12
CA GLY A 72 -13.82 -6.06 -12.80
C GLY A 72 -13.58 -4.85 -11.91
N LYS A 73 -13.47 -5.03 -10.59
CA LYS A 73 -13.15 -3.98 -9.61
C LYS A 73 -12.31 -4.53 -8.46
N TRP A 74 -11.69 -3.65 -7.69
CA TRP A 74 -11.01 -4.05 -6.45
C TRP A 74 -12.05 -4.34 -5.36
N ASN A 75 -11.80 -5.37 -4.57
CA ASN A 75 -12.71 -5.75 -3.48
C ASN A 75 -11.93 -5.90 -2.19
N ILE A 76 -12.41 -5.25 -1.14
CA ILE A 76 -11.89 -5.35 0.21
C ILE A 76 -12.91 -6.14 1.02
N LEU A 77 -12.49 -7.26 1.58
CA LEU A 77 -13.37 -8.14 2.35
C LEU A 77 -13.02 -8.05 3.83
N PHE A 78 -14.05 -7.89 4.66
CA PHE A 78 -13.97 -7.91 6.11
C PHE A 78 -14.93 -8.94 6.68
N PHE A 79 -14.46 -9.71 7.64
CA PHE A 79 -15.31 -10.62 8.39
C PHE A 79 -15.53 -10.05 9.79
N GLY A 80 -16.57 -9.23 9.92
CA GLY A 80 -17.00 -8.66 11.19
C GLY A 80 -18.17 -9.42 11.81
N PHE A 81 -18.50 -9.07 13.04
CA PHE A 81 -19.68 -9.56 13.75
C PHE A 81 -20.38 -8.38 14.45
N THR A 82 -21.70 -8.48 14.61
CA THR A 82 -22.54 -7.37 15.09
C THR A 82 -22.30 -6.99 16.55
N TYR A 83 -21.78 -7.91 17.36
CA TYR A 83 -21.50 -7.69 18.78
C TYR A 83 -20.00 -7.67 19.04
N CYS A 84 -19.35 -6.60 18.61
CA CYS A 84 -17.90 -6.42 18.65
C CYS A 84 -17.61 -5.04 19.23
N PRO A 85 -17.21 -4.93 20.51
CA PRO A 85 -17.27 -3.65 21.22
C PRO A 85 -16.39 -2.56 20.60
N ASP A 86 -15.19 -2.90 20.08
CA ASP A 86 -14.23 -1.87 19.66
C ASP A 86 -13.53 -2.13 18.32
N ILE A 87 -13.07 -3.36 18.06
CA ILE A 87 -12.19 -3.61 16.90
C ILE A 87 -12.93 -3.55 15.56
N CYS A 88 -14.17 -4.04 15.49
CA CYS A 88 -14.94 -4.06 14.26
C CYS A 88 -15.34 -2.66 13.77
N PRO A 89 -15.90 -1.75 14.60
CA PRO A 89 -16.19 -0.39 14.14
C PRO A 89 -14.92 0.37 13.72
N LEU A 90 -13.80 0.15 14.41
CA LEU A 90 -12.52 0.75 14.04
C LEU A 90 -12.03 0.24 12.68
N THR A 91 -12.05 -1.07 12.45
CA THR A 91 -11.63 -1.65 11.17
C THR A 91 -12.55 -1.22 10.02
N MET A 92 -13.87 -1.13 10.25
CA MET A 92 -14.79 -0.62 9.23
C MET A 92 -14.48 0.83 8.85
N LYS A 93 -14.10 1.67 9.82
CA LYS A 93 -13.66 3.05 9.52
C LYS A 93 -12.39 3.05 8.66
N GLN A 94 -11.39 2.23 9.01
CA GLN A 94 -10.17 2.09 8.22
C GLN A 94 -10.46 1.64 6.78
N MET A 95 -11.42 0.74 6.59
CA MET A 95 -11.81 0.28 5.26
C MET A 95 -12.47 1.36 4.41
N SER A 96 -13.27 2.24 5.03
CA SER A 96 -13.79 3.42 4.35
C SER A 96 -12.68 4.33 3.84
N ASP A 97 -11.62 4.52 4.64
CA ASP A 97 -10.49 5.36 4.27
C ASP A 97 -9.67 4.75 3.11
N VAL A 98 -9.49 3.42 3.14
CA VAL A 98 -8.82 2.71 2.04
C VAL A 98 -9.65 2.78 0.76
N LYS A 99 -10.98 2.64 0.85
CA LYS A 99 -11.86 2.76 -0.32
C LYS A 99 -11.71 4.13 -0.98
N GLU A 100 -11.71 5.21 -0.19
CA GLU A 100 -11.50 6.58 -0.69
C GLU A 100 -10.13 6.73 -1.37
N ALA A 101 -9.07 6.16 -0.78
CA ALA A 101 -7.73 6.19 -1.36
C ALA A 101 -7.61 5.42 -2.69
N LEU A 102 -8.46 4.42 -2.93
CA LEU A 102 -8.53 3.68 -4.20
C LEU A 102 -9.32 4.42 -5.29
N GLY A 103 -9.99 5.52 -4.96
CA GLY A 103 -10.79 6.31 -5.90
C GLY A 103 -12.16 5.70 -6.22
N GLU A 104 -12.71 4.87 -5.32
CA GLU A 104 -14.06 4.28 -5.38
C GLU A 104 -15.05 4.86 -4.36
#